data_AF-B8I663-F1
#
_entry.id   AF-B8I663-F1
#
_cell.length_a   1.000
_cell.length_b   1.000
_cell.length_c   1.000
_cell.angle_alpha   90.00
_cell.angle_beta   90.00
_cell.angle_gamma   90.00
#
_symmetry.space_group_name_H-M   'P 1'
#
loop_
_entity.id
_entity.type
_entity.pdbx_description
1 polymer ?
#
loop_
_entity_poly.entity_id
_entity_poly.type
_entity_poly.pdbx_seq_one_letter_code
_entity_poly.pdbx_strand_id
1 'polypeptide(L)' 'MNKPKPDDRSDNVERIQANINHTIRNMEAAEEMIAKTDDRKMAKTLEEKNDRRRDALEGFRAEIRDEALDQKRREE' A
#
# COMPACT_ATOMS: atom_id res chain seq x y z
N MET A 1 -17.38 25.01 -24.12
CA MET A 1 -17.66 23.60 -23.75
C MET A 1 -16.42 23.05 -23.07
N ASN A 2 -16.39 22.97 -21.74
CA ASN A 2 -15.29 22.33 -21.03
C ASN A 2 -15.48 20.81 -21.15
N LYS A 3 -14.78 20.19 -22.10
CA LYS A 3 -14.59 18.73 -22.04
C LYS A 3 -13.80 18.44 -20.77
N PRO A 4 -14.33 17.63 -19.82
CA PRO A 4 -13.52 17.12 -18.73
C PRO A 4 -12.31 16.42 -19.35
N LYS A 5 -11.10 16.69 -18.84
CA LYS A 5 -9.93 15.89 -19.22
C LYS A 5 -10.26 14.42 -18.92
N PRO A 6 -9.86 13.46 -19.77
CA PRO A 6 -9.96 12.06 -19.40
C PRO A 6 -9.25 11.90 -18.05
N ASP A 7 -9.96 11.31 -17.08
CA ASP A 7 -9.39 11.04 -15.75
C ASP A 7 -8.11 10.23 -15.95
N ASP A 8 -6.98 10.85 -15.67
CA ASP A 8 -5.68 10.23 -15.83
C ASP A 8 -5.45 9.30 -14.63
N ARG A 9 -6.02 8.10 -14.75
CA ARG A 9 -5.96 7.10 -13.67
C ARG A 9 -4.59 6.43 -13.58
N SER A 10 -3.62 6.81 -14.41
CA SER A 10 -2.22 6.41 -14.25
C SER A 10 -1.66 6.83 -12.89
N ASP A 11 -2.07 8.00 -12.39
CA ASP A 11 -1.59 8.56 -11.13
C ASP A 11 -2.05 7.73 -9.92
N ASN A 12 -3.20 7.04 -10.04
CA ASN A 12 -3.70 6.17 -8.98
C ASN A 12 -2.80 4.95 -8.77
N VAL A 13 -2.39 4.28 -9.83
CA VAL A 13 -1.51 3.10 -9.75
C VAL A 13 -0.15 3.50 -9.18
N GLU A 14 0.42 4.61 -9.63
CA GLU A 14 1.72 5.10 -9.12
C GLU A 14 1.63 5.46 -7.63
N ARG A 15 0.56 6.15 -7.21
CA ARG A 15 0.33 6.50 -5.80
C ARG A 15 0.13 5.27 -4.93
N ILE A 16 -0.65 4.28 -5.39
CA ILE A 16 -0.86 3.04 -4.64
C ILE A 16 0.46 2.26 -4.53
N GLN A 17 1.25 2.19 -5.61
CA GLN A 17 2.55 1.54 -5.59
C GLN A 17 3.54 2.24 -4.63
N ALA A 18 3.53 3.58 -4.59
CA ALA A 18 4.33 4.34 -3.64
C ALA A 18 3.93 4.02 -2.18
N ASN A 19 2.62 3.95 -1.91
CA ASN A 19 2.10 3.57 -0.59
C ASN A 19 2.46 2.14 -0.20
N ILE A 20 2.42 1.18 -1.14
CA ILE A 20 2.89 -0.20 -0.92
C ILE A 20 4.36 -0.19 -0.52
N ASN A 21 5.22 0.48 -1.30
CA ASN A 21 6.66 0.54 -1.04
C ASN A 21 6.97 1.16 0.34
N HIS A 22 6.27 2.24 0.69
CA HIS A 22 6.42 2.87 2.00
C HIS A 22 5.94 1.96 3.13
N THR A 23 4.82 1.24 2.93
CA THR A 23 4.27 0.31 3.91
C THR A 23 5.23 -0.85 4.17
N ILE A 24 5.81 -1.44 3.12
CA ILE A 24 6.80 -2.52 3.23
C ILE A 24 8.04 -2.05 4.00
N ARG A 25 8.62 -0.90 3.64
CA ARG A 25 9.78 -0.33 4.37
C ARG A 25 9.47 -0.09 5.85
N ASN A 26 8.27 0.37 6.17
CA ASN A 26 7.85 0.57 7.56
C ASN A 26 7.66 -0.75 8.32
N MET A 27 7.28 -1.82 7.64
CA MET A 27 7.21 -3.16 8.24
C MET A 27 8.61 -3.69 8.55
N GLU A 28 9.52 -3.61 7.58
CA GLU A 28 10.92 -4.04 7.73
C GLU A 28 11.62 -3.25 8.87
N ALA A 29 11.45 -1.94 8.91
CA ALA A 29 12.01 -1.11 9.99
C ALA A 29 11.42 -1.45 11.36
N ALA A 30 10.13 -1.81 11.42
CA ALA A 30 9.49 -2.26 12.65
C ALA A 30 10.03 -3.64 13.09
N GLU A 31 10.24 -4.57 12.16
CA GLU A 31 10.84 -5.89 12.44
C GLU A 31 12.29 -5.76 12.94
N GLU A 32 13.09 -4.88 12.33
CA GLU A 32 14.44 -4.58 12.80
C GLU A 32 14.43 -4.01 14.22
N MET A 33 13.47 -3.13 14.53
CA MET A 33 13.31 -2.55 15.85
C MET A 33 12.85 -3.58 16.89
N ILE A 34 11.96 -4.51 16.52
CA ILE A 34 11.55 -5.64 17.36
C ILE A 34 12.76 -6.53 17.69
N ALA A 35 13.61 -6.82 16.71
CA ALA A 35 14.79 -7.67 16.90
C ALA A 35 15.85 -7.05 17.84
N LYS A 36 15.82 -5.73 18.03
CA LYS A 36 16.80 -4.98 18.83
C LYS A 36 16.28 -4.54 20.20
N THR A 37 14.97 -4.57 20.43
CA THR A 37 14.38 -4.03 21.67
C THR A 37 14.18 -5.11 22.73
N ASP A 38 14.50 -4.78 23.97
CA ASP A 38 14.16 -5.60 25.14
C ASP A 38 12.76 -5.27 25.70
N ASP A 39 12.13 -4.18 25.24
CA ASP A 39 10.80 -3.78 25.65
C ASP A 39 9.73 -4.64 24.93
N ARG A 40 9.24 -5.64 25.65
CA ARG A 40 8.17 -6.55 25.18
C ARG A 40 6.88 -5.84 24.79
N LYS A 41 6.52 -4.74 25.47
CA LYS A 41 5.30 -3.99 25.16
C LYS A 41 5.47 -3.25 23.83
N MET A 42 6.64 -2.66 23.61
CA MET A 42 6.99 -2.02 22.35
C MET A 42 7.03 -3.04 21.20
N ALA A 43 7.67 -4.20 21.41
CA ALA A 43 7.71 -5.27 20.42
C ALA A 43 6.31 -5.71 19.98
N LYS A 44 5.43 -6.03 20.94
CA LYS A 44 4.03 -6.40 20.66
C LYS A 44 3.27 -5.30 19.89
N THR A 45 3.49 -4.04 20.26
CA THR A 45 2.85 -2.90 19.57
C THR A 45 3.29 -2.79 18.11
N LEU A 46 4.56 -3.07 17.83
CA LEU A 46 5.12 -3.05 16.47
C LEU A 46 4.61 -4.24 15.65
N GLU A 47 4.50 -5.43 16.25
CA GLU A 47 3.90 -6.62 15.64
C GLU A 47 2.45 -6.36 15.21
N GLU A 48 1.61 -5.88 16.14
CA GLU A 48 0.20 -5.54 15.84
C GLU A 48 0.07 -4.45 14.75
N LYS A 49 1.03 -3.52 14.68
CA LYS A 49 1.08 -2.54 13.59
C LYS A 49 1.44 -3.20 12.26
N ASN A 50 2.35 -4.16 12.25
CA ASN A 50 2.73 -4.91 11.06
C ASN A 50 1.58 -5.80 10.57
N ASP A 51 0.81 -6.41 11.46
CA ASP A 51 -0.37 -7.19 11.08
C ASP A 51 -1.40 -6.32 10.34
N ARG A 52 -1.74 -5.15 10.88
CA ARG A 52 -2.63 -4.20 10.18
C ARG A 52 -2.07 -3.71 8.84
N ARG A 53 -0.74 -3.61 8.71
CA ARG A 53 -0.09 -3.25 7.44
C ARG A 53 -0.18 -4.37 6.41
N ARG A 54 -0.17 -5.65 6.83
CA ARG A 54 -0.41 -6.79 5.94
C ARG A 54 -1.82 -6.71 5.35
N ASP A 55 -2.83 -6.44 6.17
CA ASP A 55 -4.20 -6.25 5.71
C ASP A 55 -4.32 -5.07 4.73
N ALA A 56 -3.65 -3.94 5.03
CA ALA A 56 -3.62 -2.79 4.13
C ALA A 56 -2.96 -3.11 2.78
N LEU A 57 -1.89 -3.90 2.78
CA LEU A 57 -1.22 -4.33 1.54
C LEU A 57 -2.12 -5.21 0.68
N GLU A 58 -2.96 -6.05 1.27
CA GLU A 58 -3.96 -6.82 0.53
C GLU A 58 -4.98 -5.91 -0.15
N GLY A 59 -5.45 -4.87 0.55
CA GLY A 59 -6.31 -3.83 0.00
C GLY A 59 -5.67 -3.12 -1.20
N PHE A 60 -4.44 -2.64 -1.05
CA PHE A 60 -3.71 -1.99 -2.15
C PHE A 60 -3.48 -2.91 -3.36
N ARG A 61 -3.23 -4.20 -3.12
CA ARG A 61 -3.11 -5.19 -4.21
C ARG A 61 -4.44 -5.40 -4.94
N ALA A 62 -5.57 -5.35 -4.24
CA ALA A 62 -6.89 -5.40 -4.87
C ALA A 62 -7.14 -4.16 -5.72
N GLU A 63 -6.87 -2.96 -5.19
CA GLU A 63 -7.04 -1.69 -5.91
C GLU A 63 -6.22 -1.62 -7.20
N ILE A 64 -4.94 -2.03 -7.17
CA ILE A 64 -4.10 -2.08 -8.39
C ILE A 64 -4.69 -3.02 -9.45
N ARG A 65 -5.22 -4.18 -9.03
CA ARG A 65 -5.85 -5.13 -9.97
C ARG A 65 -7.10 -4.52 -10.60
N ASP A 66 -7.94 -3.87 -9.81
CA ASP A 66 -9.16 -3.25 -10.29
C ASP A 66 -8.88 -2.11 -11.27
N GLU A 67 -7.89 -1.27 -10.98
CA GLU A 67 -7.44 -0.21 -11.91
C GLU A 67 -6.86 -0.79 -13.20
N ALA A 68 -6.04 -1.85 -13.12
CA ALA A 68 -5.48 -2.50 -14.31
C ALA A 68 -6.57 -3.14 -15.19
N LEU A 69 -7.60 -3.74 -14.59
CA LEU A 69 -8.76 -4.27 -15.32
C LEU A 69 -9.57 -3.15 -15.97
N ASP A 70 -9.73 -2.02 -15.28
CA ASP A 70 -10.45 -0.87 -15.81
C ASP A 70 -9.72 -0.16 -16.95
N GLN A 71 -8.39 -0.12 -16.89
CA GLN A 71 -7.57 0.38 -17.99
C GLN A 71 -7.75 -0.49 -19.23
N LYS A 72 -7.68 -1.82 -19.12
CA LYS A 72 -7.92 -2.74 -20.25
C LYS A 72 -9.29 -2.53 -20.89
N ARG A 73 -10.35 -2.39 -20.08
CA ARG A 73 -11.71 -2.13 -20.59
C ARG A 73 -11.86 -0.78 -21.30
N ARG A 74 -11.00 0.19 -21.01
CA ARG A 74 -11.00 1.50 -21.68
C ARG A 74 -10.19 1.52 -22.96
N GLU A 75 -9.29 0.55 -23.15
CA GLU A 75 -8.46 0.38 -24.33
C GLU A 75 -9.14 -0.50 -25.41
N GLU A 76 -10.21 -1.22 -25.07
CA GLU A 76 -11.12 -1.95 -25.98
C GLU A 76 -12.28 -1.07 -26.49
#